data_AF-A0A1K1S4R1-F1
#
_entry.id   AF-A0A1K1S4R1-F1
#
_cell.length_a   1.000
_cell.length_b   1.000
_cell.length_c   1.000
_cell.angle_alpha   90.00
_cell.angle_beta   90.00
_cell.angle_gamma   90.00
#
_symmetry.space_group_name_H-M   'P 1'
#
loop_
_entity.id
_entity.type
_entity.pdbx_description
1 polymer ?
#
loop_
_entity_poly.entity_id
_entity_poly.type
_entity_poly.pdbx_seq_one_letter_code
_entity_poly.pdbx_strand_id
1 'polypeptide(L)' 'MNENPTPRLVANPNRIQVRTEADLRRGAPPVNPQPEPAKPGDR' A
#
# COMPACT_ATOMS: atom_id res chain seq x y z
N MET A 1 41.56 4.32 12.45
CA MET A 1 40.24 3.76 12.11
C MET A 1 39.29 4.93 11.94
N ASN A 2 38.66 5.09 10.77
CA ASN A 2 37.62 6.10 10.54
C ASN A 2 36.39 5.35 10.02
N GLU A 3 35.57 4.84 10.93
CA GLU A 3 34.32 4.18 10.56
C GLU A 3 33.22 5.24 10.51
N ASN A 4 32.70 5.48 9.31
CA ASN A 4 31.53 6.31 9.12
C ASN A 4 30.28 5.44 9.46
N PRO A 5 29.60 5.67 10.59
CA PRO A 5 28.51 4.80 11.00
C PRO A 5 27.34 4.93 10.02
N THR A 6 26.84 3.80 9.53
CA THR A 6 25.63 3.78 8.70
C THR A 6 24.42 4.17 9.57
N PRO A 7 23.63 5.20 9.18
CA PRO A 7 22.45 5.58 9.94
C PRO A 7 21.42 4.45 9.92
N ARG A 8 20.86 4.13 11.09
CA ARG A 8 19.79 3.14 11.24
C ARG A 8 18.45 3.84 11.39
N LEU A 9 17.48 3.48 10.55
CA LEU A 9 16.10 3.92 10.71
C LEU A 9 15.47 3.16 11.87
N VAL A 10 15.25 3.85 12.98
CA VAL A 10 14.52 3.31 14.14
C VAL A 10 13.07 3.79 14.08
N ALA A 11 12.14 2.87 14.20
CA ALA A 11 10.73 3.23 14.37
C ALA A 11 10.59 3.93 15.72
N ASN A 12 10.09 5.18 15.73
CA ASN A 12 9.80 5.89 16.96
C ASN A 12 8.44 5.41 17.50
N PRO A 13 8.38 4.70 18.64
CA PRO A 13 7.13 4.17 19.18
C PRO A 13 6.17 5.26 19.66
N ASN A 14 6.66 6.47 19.93
CA ASN A 14 5.84 7.61 20.36
C ASN A 14 5.30 8.41 19.17
N ARG A 15 5.57 7.99 17.93
CA ARG A 15 5.09 8.68 16.72
C ARG A 15 3.80 8.03 16.24
N ILE A 16 2.73 8.83 16.19
CA ILE A 16 1.47 8.41 15.59
C ILE A 16 1.66 8.29 14.07
N GLN A 17 1.33 7.13 13.51
CA GLN A 17 1.30 6.91 12.07
C GLN A 17 -0.11 7.19 11.54
N VAL A 18 -0.26 8.25 10.76
CA VAL A 18 -1.52 8.55 10.06
C VAL A 18 -1.47 7.87 8.70
N ARG A 19 -2.43 6.99 8.43
CA ARG A 19 -2.59 6.34 7.11
C ARG A 19 -3.48 7.20 6.23
N THR A 20 -3.09 7.36 4.98
CA THR A 20 -3.92 8.01 3.96
C THR A 20 -4.89 7.00 3.33
N GLU A 21 -5.89 7.49 2.61
CA GLU A 21 -6.79 6.65 1.83
C GLU A 21 -6.05 5.81 0.78
N ALA A 22 -4.99 6.37 0.19
CA ALA A 22 -4.12 5.65 -0.74
C ALA A 22 -3.36 4.50 -0.05
N ASP A 23 -2.95 4.66 1.21
CA ASP A 23 -2.30 3.60 1.98
C ASP A 23 -3.26 2.44 2.26
N LEU A 24 -4.53 2.75 2.54
CA LEU A 24 -5.58 1.76 2.75
C LEU A 24 -5.88 0.98 1.46
N ARG A 25 -5.96 1.68 0.31
CA ARG A 25 -6.16 1.04 -1.00
C ARG A 25 -4.98 0.14 -1.38
N ARG A 26 -3.74 0.51 -1.03
CA ARG A 26 -2.53 -0.30 -1.28
C ARG A 26 -2.45 -1.55 -0.40
N GLY A 27 -3.03 -1.51 0.80
CA GLY A 27 -3.13 -2.67 1.69
C GLY A 27 -4.28 -3.62 1.34
N ALA A 28 -5.21 -3.19 0.48
CA ALA A 28 -6.28 -4.05 0.01
C ALA A 28 -5.71 -5.11 -0.95
N PRO A 29 -6.15 -6.38 -0.84
CA PRO A 29 -5.80 -7.38 -1.85
C PRO A 29 -6.23 -6.85 -3.22
N PRO A 30 -5.50 -7.18 -4.30
CA PRO A 30 -5.87 -6.76 -5.63
C PRO A 30 -7.32 -7.18 -5.87
N VAL A 31 -8.20 -6.21 -6.08
CA VAL A 31 -9.58 -6.48 -6.49
C VAL A 31 -9.46 -7.13 -7.87
N ASN A 32 -9.78 -8.42 -7.96
CA ASN A 32 -10.00 -9.05 -9.25
C ASN A 32 -11.08 -8.22 -9.95
N PRO A 33 -10.81 -7.59 -11.10
CA PRO A 33 -11.87 -6.97 -11.86
C PRO A 33 -12.84 -8.09 -12.22
N GLN A 34 -14.04 -8.06 -11.63
CA GLN A 34 -15.10 -8.94 -12.08
C GLN A 34 -15.34 -8.60 -13.56
N PRO A 35 -15.40 -9.60 -14.46
CA PRO A 35 -15.72 -9.33 -15.85
C PRO A 35 -17.05 -8.58 -15.90
N GLU A 36 -17.07 -7.46 -16.63
CA GLU A 36 -18.27 -6.68 -16.82
C GLU A 36 -19.39 -7.61 -17.31
N PRO A 37 -20.63 -7.48 -16.78
CA PRO A 37 -21.74 -8.31 -17.22
C PRO A 37 -21.89 -8.12 -18.74
N ALA A 38 -21.81 -9.22 -19.48
CA ALA A 38 -22.04 -9.22 -20.91
C ALA A 38 -23.36 -8.48 -21.19
N LYS A 39 -23.29 -7.41 -21.98
CA LYS A 39 -24.48 -6.64 -22.33
C LYS A 39 -25.47 -7.61 -23.00
N PRO A 40 -26.75 -7.64 -22.59
CA PRO A 40 -27.73 -8.47 -23.26
C PRO A 40 -27.98 -7.88 -24.65
N GLY A 41 -27.35 -8.45 -25.68
CA GLY A 41 -27.44 -7.93 -27.04
C GLY A 41 -26.45 -8.51 -28.06
N ASP A 42 -25.43 -9.28 -27.67
CA ASP A 42 -24.50 -9.93 -28.62
C ASP A 42 -25.07 -11.22 -29.27
N ARG A 43 -26.36 -11.23 -29.60
CA ARG A 43 -27.00 -12.23 -30.46
C ARG A 43 -27.93 -11.56 -31.46
#